data_AF-A0A3D4RWQ4-F1
#
_entry.id   AF-A0A3D4RWQ4-F1
#
_cell.length_a   1.000
_cell.length_b   1.000
_cell.length_c   1.000
_cell.angle_alpha   90.00
_cell.angle_beta   90.00
_cell.angle_gamma   90.00
#
_symmetry.space_group_name_H-M   'P 1'
#
loop_
_entity.id
_entity.type
_entity.pdbx_description
1 polymer ?
#
loop_
_entity_poly.entity_id
_entity_poly.type
_entity_poly.pdbx_seq_one_letter_code
_entity_poly.pdbx_strand_id
1 'polypeptide(L)'
;MTLSTLLLLFDLVLLITLLGLAVAAVTSPEPRRAAMLFISFGFWLSLVWARLHAPDVALAEAAIGAGMGGALMLAAARRAARETRTNEQSNAND
;
A
#
# COMPACT_ATOMS: atom_id res chain seq x y z
N MET A 1 10.78 8.85 31.88
CA MET A 1 9.37 8.43 31.74
C MET A 1 8.69 9.08 30.54
N THR A 2 8.77 10.40 30.35
CA THR A 2 8.14 11.13 29.24
C THR A 2 8.57 10.67 27.84
N LEU A 3 9.86 10.38 27.63
CA LEU A 3 10.39 9.91 26.34
C LEU A 3 9.81 8.56 25.92
N SER A 4 9.68 7.62 26.87
CA SER A 4 9.11 6.29 26.63
C SER A 4 7.63 6.39 26.26
N THR A 5 6.87 7.25 26.94
CA THR A 5 5.46 7.50 26.62
C THR A 5 5.30 8.12 25.24
N LEU A 6 6.18 9.05 24.85
CA LEU A 6 6.18 9.65 23.52
C LEU A 6 6.46 8.61 22.42
N LEU A 7 7.43 7.73 22.63
CA LEU A 7 7.74 6.64 21.69
C LEU A 7 6.57 5.66 21.55
N LEU A 8 5.88 5.31 22.64
CA LEU A 8 4.69 4.47 22.58
C LEU A 8 3.53 5.15 21.84
N LEU A 9 3.36 6.46 22.04
CA LEU A 9 2.34 7.24 21.33
C LEU A 9 2.63 7.26 19.81
N PHE A 10 3.90 7.44 19.44
CA PHE A 10 4.35 7.39 18.05
C PHE A 10 4.05 6.01 17.43
N ASP A 11 4.38 4.92 18.13
CA ASP A 11 4.10 3.55 17.67
C ASP A 11 2.61 3.30 17.48
N LEU A 12 1.80 3.81 18.40
CA LEU A 12 0.35 3.69 18.32
C LEU A 12 -0.21 4.42 17.10
N VAL A 13 0.22 5.66 16.85
CA VAL A 13 -0.16 6.42 15.65
C VAL A 13 0.29 5.70 14.37
N LEU A 14 1.50 5.15 14.38
CA LEU A 14 2.06 4.39 13.27
C LEU A 14 1.20 3.15 12.97
N LEU A 15 0.87 2.36 13.99
CA LEU A 15 0.01 1.18 13.90
C LEU A 15 -1.41 1.50 13.44
N ILE A 16 -2.04 2.54 14.00
CA ILE A 16 -3.40 2.96 13.61
C ILE A 16 -3.41 3.39 12.14
N THR A 17 -2.41 4.18 11.72
CA THR A 17 -2.30 4.62 10.33
C THR A 17 -2.07 3.44 9.39
N LEU A 18 -1.22 2.49 9.78
CA LEU A 18 -0.95 1.27 9.03
C LEU A 18 -2.22 0.43 8.84
N LEU A 19 -2.98 0.22 9.91
CA LEU A 19 -4.24 -0.54 9.87
C LEU A 19 -5.31 0.19 9.06
N GLY A 20 -5.39 1.52 9.19
CA GLY A 20 -6.27 2.35 8.38
C GLY A 20 -5.98 2.25 6.88
N LEU A 21 -4.70 2.27 6.49
CA LEU A 21 -4.28 2.06 5.11
C LEU A 21 -4.61 0.65 4.61
N ALA A 22 -4.43 -0.37 5.43
CA ALA A 22 -4.75 -1.76 5.08
C ALA A 22 -6.26 -1.92 4.81
N VAL A 23 -7.11 -1.41 5.71
CA VAL A 23 -8.56 -1.43 5.53
C VAL A 23 -8.93 -0.64 4.28
N ALA A 24 -8.42 0.57 4.11
CA ALA A 24 -8.72 1.41 2.95
C ALA A 24 -8.31 0.75 1.63
N ALA A 25 -7.15 0.06 1.60
CA ALA A 25 -6.67 -0.63 0.41
C ALA A 25 -7.60 -1.79 0.02
N VAL A 26 -8.07 -2.58 0.99
CA VAL A 26 -8.96 -3.72 0.77
C VAL A 26 -10.38 -3.27 0.41
N THR A 27 -10.89 -2.20 1.01
CA THR A 27 -12.25 -1.71 0.76
C THR A 27 -12.35 -0.81 -0.48
N SER A 28 -11.24 -0.52 -1.16
CA SER A 28 -11.23 0.39 -2.31
C SER A 28 -11.83 -0.27 -3.56
N PRO A 29 -12.92 0.28 -4.14
CA PRO A 29 -13.55 -0.29 -5.33
C PRO A 29 -12.73 -0.09 -6.60
N GLU A 30 -11.88 0.94 -6.65
CA GLU A 30 -10.99 1.18 -7.79
C GLU A 30 -9.64 0.45 -7.60
N PRO A 31 -9.23 -0.43 -8.53
CA PRO A 31 -8.00 -1.22 -8.41
C PRO A 31 -6.75 -0.34 -8.44
N ARG A 32 -6.78 0.79 -9.15
CA ARG A 32 -5.69 1.77 -9.17
C ARG A 32 -5.52 2.45 -7.81
N ARG A 33 -6.63 2.80 -7.15
CA ARG A 33 -6.61 3.39 -5.82
C ARG A 33 -6.15 2.38 -4.77
N ALA A 34 -6.61 1.13 -4.85
CA ALA A 34 -6.13 0.04 -4.01
C ALA A 34 -4.61 -0.16 -4.15
N ALA A 35 -4.07 -0.12 -5.38
CA ALA A 35 -2.63 -0.23 -5.63
C ALA A 35 -1.83 0.92 -4.98
N MET A 36 -2.30 2.18 -5.10
CA MET A 36 -1.63 3.32 -4.46
C MET A 36 -1.66 3.25 -2.93
N LEU A 37 -2.79 2.79 -2.36
CA LEU A 37 -2.91 2.58 -0.91
C LEU A 37 -1.99 1.46 -0.41
N PHE A 38 -1.83 0.40 -1.20
CA PHE A 38 -0.90 -0.69 -0.88
C PHE A 38 0.57 -0.26 -0.95
N ILE A 39 0.96 0.55 -1.94
CA ILE A 39 2.32 1.14 -1.99
C ILE A 39 2.58 1.97 -0.73
N SER A 40 1.62 2.81 -0.37
CA SER A 40 1.71 3.66 0.83
C SER A 40 1.80 2.80 2.10
N PHE A 41 1.04 1.71 2.16
CA PHE A 41 1.04 0.75 3.26
C PHE A 41 2.41 0.08 3.42
N GLY A 42 2.98 -0.43 2.34
CA GLY A 42 4.31 -1.06 2.36
C GLY A 42 5.42 -0.09 2.76
N PHE A 43 5.33 1.17 2.32
CA PHE A 43 6.25 2.23 2.76
C PHE A 43 6.14 2.50 4.26
N TRP A 44 4.91 2.58 4.78
CA TRP A 44 4.66 2.78 6.21
C TRP A 44 5.16 1.59 7.04
N LEU A 45 4.96 0.36 6.55
CA LEU A 45 5.45 -0.86 7.17
C LEU A 45 6.99 -0.93 7.20
N SER A 46 7.67 -0.50 6.14
CA SER A 46 9.14 -0.39 6.13
C SER A 46 9.63 0.56 7.24
N LEU A 47 8.93 1.68 7.48
CA LEU A 47 9.27 2.60 8.56
C LEU A 47 9.11 1.98 9.96
N VAL A 48 8.11 1.11 10.15
CA VAL A 48 7.92 0.33 11.38
C VAL A 48 9.14 -0.56 11.65
N TRP A 49 9.61 -1.28 10.62
CA TRP A 49 10.79 -2.15 10.74
C TRP A 49 12.07 -1.38 11.05
N ALA A 50 12.26 -0.22 10.40
CA ALA A 50 13.38 0.67 10.71
C ALA A 50 13.35 1.14 12.17
N ARG A 51 12.16 1.47 12.70
CA ARG A 51 11.97 1.86 14.10
C ARG A 51 12.21 0.71 15.09
N LEU A 52 12.00 -0.54 14.68
CA LEU A 52 12.30 -1.74 15.46
C LEU A 52 13.81 -2.10 15.46
N HIS A 53 14.67 -1.24 14.91
CA HIS A 53 16.10 -1.49 14.71
C HIS A 53 16.40 -2.67 13.77
N ALA A 54 15.50 -2.94 12.81
CA ALA A 54 15.67 -3.98 11.80
C ALA A 54 15.82 -3.36 10.38
N PRO A 55 16.97 -2.72 10.07
CA PRO A 55 17.16 -2.00 8.81
C PRO A 55 17.16 -2.93 7.59
N ASP A 56 17.70 -4.14 7.70
CA ASP A 56 17.75 -5.11 6.60
C ASP A 56 16.34 -5.54 6.17
N VAL A 57 15.48 -5.78 7.16
CA VAL A 57 14.06 -6.12 6.95
C VAL A 57 13.30 -4.92 6.39
N ALA A 58 13.58 -3.71 6.88
CA ALA A 58 12.96 -2.49 6.35
C ALA A 58 13.28 -2.27 4.86
N LEU A 59 14.53 -2.53 4.46
CA LEU A 59 14.98 -2.37 3.08
C LEU A 59 14.36 -3.44 2.16
N ALA A 60 14.29 -4.69 2.65
CA ALA A 60 13.60 -5.77 1.95
C ALA A 60 12.10 -5.47 1.77
N GLU A 61 11.43 -5.00 2.83
CA GLU A 61 10.01 -4.65 2.78
C GLU A 61 9.75 -3.45 1.86
N ALA A 62 10.62 -2.44 1.85
CA ALA A 62 10.50 -1.32 0.91
C ALA A 62 10.61 -1.80 -0.55
N ALA A 63 11.55 -2.72 -0.82
CA ALA A 63 11.73 -3.29 -2.15
C ALA A 63 10.55 -4.17 -2.59
N ILE A 64 9.94 -4.93 -1.66
CA ILE A 64 8.84 -5.85 -1.96
C ILE A 64 7.48 -5.15 -1.92
N GLY A 65 7.13 -4.48 -0.83
CA GLY A 65 5.82 -3.86 -0.62
C GLY A 65 5.61 -2.63 -1.50
N ALA A 66 6.44 -1.59 -1.31
CA ALA A 66 6.33 -0.34 -2.07
C ALA A 66 6.93 -0.44 -3.49
N GLY A 67 7.99 -1.24 -3.66
CA GLY A 67 8.67 -1.43 -4.94
C GLY A 67 7.96 -2.41 -5.88
N MET A 68 8.32 -3.68 -5.81
CA MET A 68 7.89 -4.71 -6.78
C MET A 68 6.40 -5.04 -6.67
N GLY A 69 5.90 -5.34 -5.48
CA GLY A 69 4.50 -5.65 -5.21
C GLY A 69 3.58 -4.49 -5.58
N GLY A 70 3.95 -3.28 -5.17
CA GLY A 70 3.32 -2.03 -5.59
C GLY A 70 3.27 -1.84 -7.10
N ALA A 71 4.41 -1.99 -7.79
CA ALA A 71 4.50 -1.84 -9.24
C ALA A 71 3.67 -2.89 -9.99
N LEU A 72 3.69 -4.16 -9.54
CA LEU A 72 2.90 -5.24 -10.12
C LEU A 72 1.40 -4.99 -9.94
N MET A 73 0.97 -4.53 -8.76
CA MET A 73 -0.44 -4.22 -8.52
C MET A 73 -0.92 -3.02 -9.33
N LEU A 74 -0.07 -2.00 -9.50
CA LEU A 74 -0.36 -0.88 -10.39
C LEU A 74 -0.44 -1.32 -11.85
N ALA A 75 0.44 -2.24 -12.29
CA ALA A 75 0.39 -2.82 -13.62
C ALA A 75 -0.89 -3.63 -13.85
N ALA A 76 -1.31 -4.44 -12.87
CA ALA A 76 -2.56 -5.19 -12.90
C ALA A 76 -3.78 -4.23 -12.95
N ALA A 77 -3.79 -3.18 -12.14
CA ALA A 77 -4.83 -2.16 -12.16
C ALA A 77 -4.92 -1.44 -13.52
N ARG A 78 -3.78 -1.14 -14.15
CA ARG A 78 -3.74 -0.56 -15.50
C ARG A 78 -4.27 -1.51 -16.57
N ARG A 79 -4.04 -2.82 -16.42
CA ARG A 79 -4.56 -3.85 -17.33
C ARG A 79 -6.08 -3.97 -17.20
N ALA A 80 -6.60 -4.06 -15.97
CA ALA A 80 -8.04 -4.09 -15.71
C ALA A 80 -8.76 -2.87 -16.32
N ALA A 81 -8.22 -1.67 -16.14
CA ALA A 81 -8.79 -0.45 -16.72
C ALA A 81 -8.69 -0.37 -18.27
N ARG A 82 -7.89 -1.22 -18.92
CA ARG A 82 -7.85 -1.32 -20.39
C ARG A 82 -8.92 -2.29 -20.90
N GLU A 83 -9.09 -3.44 -20.24
CA GLU A 83 -10.09 -4.45 -20.59
C GLU A 83 -11.52 -3.89 -20.57
N THR A 84 -11.87 -3.10 -19.55
CA THR A 84 -13.19 -2.45 -19.47
C THR A 84 -13.48 -1.57 -20.70
N ARG A 85 -12.49 -0.80 -21.18
CA ARG A 85 -12.65 0.10 -22.33
C ARG A 85 -12.80 -0.65 -23.65
N THR A 86 -12.08 -1.74 -23.84
CA THR A 86 -12.21 -2.57 -25.05
C THR A 86 -13.60 -3.21 -25.13
N ASN A 87 -14.14 -3.69 -24.02
CA ASN A 87 -15.47 -4.29 -23.98
C ASN A 87 -16.60 -3.29 -24.30
N GLU A 88 -16.49 -2.06 -23.79
CA GLU A 88 -17.46 -0.98 -24.09
C GLU A 88 -17.45 -0.60 -25.58
N GLN A 89 -16.29 -0.58 -26.23
CA GLN A 89 -16.18 -0.29 -27.67
C GLN A 89 -16.73 -1.42 -28.55
N SER A 90 -16.60 -2.68 -28.13
CA SER A 90 -17.21 -3.81 -28.84
C SER A 90 -18.73 -3.73 -28.79
N ASN A 91 -19.31 -3.54 -27.60
CA ASN A 91 -20.76 -3.43 -27.43
C ASN A 91 -21.38 -2.20 -28.10
N ALA A 92 -20.61 -1.15 -28.38
CA ALA A 92 -21.11 0.04 -29.07
C ALA A 92 -21.10 -0.09 -30.61
N ASN A 93 -20.38 -1.09 -31.14
CA ASN A 93 -20.30 -1.39 -32.57
C ASN A 93 -21.22 -2.54 -33.01
N ASP A 94 -21.89 -3.20 -32.05
CA ASP A 94 -22.91 -4.23 -32.26
C ASP A 94 -24.32 -3.62 -32.16
#